data_AF-A0A8K0RLJ8-F1
#
_entry.id   AF-A0A8K0RLJ8-F1
#
_cell.length_a   1.000
_cell.length_b   1.000
_cell.length_c   1.000
_cell.angle_alpha   90.00
_cell.angle_beta   90.00
_cell.angle_gamma   90.00
#
_symmetry.space_group_name_H-M   'P 1'
#
loop_
_entity.id
_entity.type
_entity.pdbx_description
1 polymer ?
#
loop_
_entity_poly.entity_id
_entity_poly.type
_entity_poly.pdbx_seq_one_letter_code
_entity_poly.pdbx_strand_id
1 'polypeptide(L)'
;MAVVNSLPTCQSALKIQGPNALAVVADAPLPNIEPNDVLVRVFAVSINHVDGKAADMSPQVGATSGTDFSGVIAALGSDVTADSWRVERGMKPVSVGDRVFGGTFGNNPLRPHNGAFADYVAVPARLIWHVPDDMDLATAATLGAALATVGLSLFNYLELPLPYSENLNGSAKKPTVLVYGGGTATGAMALQVLKEAGIDAITTCSSNAAPNATRLGAKAWFNYKSPTCGADIREHTDDSLAYALDCITDTSSMAICYEALGSSGGRYVALDAFPVRGHTRRSVVPEWVCTPTQFGHAIRWTAPYDLEARPRDLECAEEWYVVAQQLVDGGHIEPPEVEERDGGLAAVSEGVEEVRRGLIKGRRLVYPITSSI
;
A
#
# COMPACT_ATOMS: atom_id res chain seq x y z
N MET A 1 29.73 10.78 6.05
CA MET A 1 29.02 9.98 5.02
C MET A 1 29.95 9.84 3.84
N ALA A 2 30.34 8.61 3.49
CA ALA A 2 31.09 8.38 2.28
C ALA A 2 30.10 8.41 1.12
N VAL A 3 30.18 9.46 0.29
CA VAL A 3 29.52 9.45 -1.02
C VAL A 3 30.07 8.25 -1.77
N VAL A 4 29.21 7.28 -2.10
CA VAL A 4 29.61 6.10 -2.86
C VAL A 4 29.97 6.60 -4.26
N ASN A 5 31.27 6.78 -4.53
CA ASN A 5 31.79 7.41 -5.76
C ASN A 5 31.49 6.61 -7.05
N SER A 6 30.99 5.39 -6.93
CA SER A 6 30.51 4.57 -8.05
C SER A 6 29.55 3.50 -7.53
N LEU A 7 28.37 3.37 -8.16
CA LEU A 7 27.43 2.29 -7.86
C LEU A 7 28.09 0.91 -8.06
N PRO A 8 27.71 -0.12 -7.27
CA PRO A 8 28.22 -1.47 -7.49
C PRO A 8 27.73 -2.05 -8.82
N THR A 9 28.39 -3.09 -9.33
CA THR A 9 27.98 -3.74 -10.59
C THR A 9 26.89 -4.80 -10.40
N CYS A 10 26.72 -5.29 -9.17
CA CYS A 10 25.72 -6.27 -8.76
C CYS A 10 25.25 -5.99 -7.33
N GLN A 11 24.23 -6.72 -6.89
CA GLN A 11 23.61 -6.62 -5.58
C GLN A 11 23.10 -7.97 -5.10
N SER A 12 22.88 -8.08 -3.79
CA SER A 12 22.03 -9.13 -3.24
C SER A 12 20.55 -8.81 -3.49
N ALA A 13 19.80 -9.79 -3.98
CA ALA A 13 18.36 -9.68 -4.22
C ALA A 13 17.65 -10.99 -3.90
N LEU A 14 16.46 -10.92 -3.31
CA LEU A 14 15.59 -12.07 -3.10
C LEU A 14 14.79 -12.33 -4.37
N LYS A 15 15.17 -13.38 -5.10
CA LYS A 15 14.64 -13.73 -6.41
C LYS A 15 13.61 -14.84 -6.33
N ILE A 16 12.59 -14.74 -7.18
CA ILE A 16 11.60 -15.80 -7.41
C ILE A 16 12.29 -16.96 -8.16
N GLN A 17 12.24 -18.16 -7.60
CA GLN A 17 12.80 -19.40 -8.18
C GLN A 17 11.71 -20.31 -8.77
N GLY A 18 10.45 -20.06 -8.40
CA GLY A 18 9.30 -20.86 -8.77
C GLY A 18 8.10 -20.52 -7.86
N PRO A 19 6.97 -21.22 -8.01
CA PRO A 19 5.79 -21.02 -7.16
C PRO A 19 6.15 -21.13 -5.67
N ASN A 20 5.91 -20.08 -4.89
CA ASN A 20 6.26 -19.97 -3.46
C ASN A 20 7.74 -20.18 -3.12
N ALA A 21 8.65 -20.08 -4.09
CA ALA A 21 10.08 -20.30 -3.89
C ALA A 21 10.84 -18.99 -4.06
N LEU A 22 11.43 -18.50 -2.97
CA LEU A 22 12.25 -17.29 -2.92
C LEU A 22 13.67 -17.68 -2.47
N ALA A 23 14.70 -17.18 -3.16
CA ALA A 23 16.09 -17.41 -2.77
C ALA A 23 16.94 -16.17 -2.99
N VAL A 24 17.91 -15.95 -2.10
CA VAL A 24 18.88 -14.88 -2.25
C VAL A 24 19.84 -15.20 -3.39
N VAL A 25 20.00 -14.25 -4.30
CA VAL A 25 21.04 -14.25 -5.33
C VAL A 25 21.97 -13.08 -5.01
N ALA A 26 23.22 -13.38 -4.65
CA ALA A 26 24.18 -12.40 -4.14
C ALA A 26 24.79 -11.49 -5.22
N ASP A 27 24.75 -11.93 -6.48
CA ASP A 27 25.33 -11.28 -7.66
C ASP A 27 24.26 -10.90 -8.69
N ALA A 28 23.05 -10.56 -8.22
CA ALA A 28 21.98 -10.12 -9.09
C ALA A 28 22.30 -8.76 -9.73
N PRO A 29 21.84 -8.48 -10.96
CA PRO A 29 21.97 -7.16 -11.55
C PRO A 29 21.27 -6.08 -10.72
N LEU A 30 21.83 -4.86 -10.72
CA LEU A 30 21.10 -3.67 -10.26
C LEU A 30 19.83 -3.45 -11.11
N PRO A 31 18.78 -2.82 -10.57
CA PRO A 31 17.66 -2.38 -11.39
C PRO A 31 18.13 -1.31 -12.38
N ASN A 32 17.54 -1.29 -13.57
CA ASN A 32 17.73 -0.17 -14.48
C ASN A 32 17.06 1.07 -13.88
N ILE A 33 17.81 2.19 -13.82
CA ILE A 33 17.29 3.50 -13.42
C ILE A 33 16.73 4.19 -14.66
N GLU A 34 15.41 4.42 -14.68
CA GLU A 34 14.78 5.19 -15.75
C GLU A 34 15.07 6.69 -15.59
N PRO A 35 14.89 7.52 -16.64
CA PRO A 35 15.19 8.95 -16.56
C PRO A 35 14.52 9.69 -15.41
N ASN A 36 13.30 9.28 -15.03
CA ASN A 36 12.51 9.87 -13.94
C ASN A 36 12.62 9.11 -12.61
N ASP A 37 13.44 8.05 -12.54
CA ASP A 37 13.58 7.24 -11.33
C ASP A 37 14.64 7.83 -10.39
N VAL A 38 14.51 7.52 -9.10
CA VAL A 38 15.62 7.54 -8.15
C VAL A 38 16.04 6.10 -7.84
N LEU A 39 17.33 5.89 -7.63
CA LEU A 39 17.86 4.64 -7.10
C LEU A 39 18.09 4.79 -5.60
N VAL A 40 17.44 3.95 -4.81
CA VAL A 40 17.51 3.95 -3.35
C VAL A 40 18.35 2.77 -2.89
N ARG A 41 19.35 3.03 -2.04
CA ARG A 41 20.02 2.00 -1.25
C ARG A 41 19.11 1.63 -0.09
N VAL A 42 18.60 0.40 -0.10
CA VAL A 42 17.61 -0.08 0.85
C VAL A 42 18.25 -0.28 2.22
N PHE A 43 17.62 0.30 3.24
CA PHE A 43 17.99 0.10 4.65
C PHE A 43 17.13 -0.98 5.29
N ALA A 44 15.81 -0.88 5.15
CA ALA A 44 14.85 -1.83 5.70
C ALA A 44 13.75 -2.13 4.70
N VAL A 45 13.20 -3.34 4.81
CA VAL A 45 12.04 -3.79 4.03
C VAL A 45 10.94 -4.26 4.98
N SER A 46 9.69 -4.12 4.54
CA SER A 46 8.54 -4.69 5.26
C SER A 46 7.80 -5.69 4.37
N ILE A 47 7.21 -6.69 5.01
CA ILE A 47 6.49 -7.77 4.31
C ILE A 47 5.01 -7.46 4.20
N ASN A 48 4.48 -7.62 2.98
CA ASN A 48 3.07 -7.53 2.64
C ASN A 48 2.51 -8.89 2.22
N HIS A 49 1.18 -9.05 2.31
CA HIS A 49 0.50 -10.24 1.80
C HIS A 49 0.73 -10.44 0.29
N VAL A 50 0.86 -9.34 -0.47
CA VAL A 50 1.10 -9.40 -1.93
C VAL A 50 2.43 -10.07 -2.27
N ASP A 51 3.45 -9.97 -1.42
CA ASP A 51 4.77 -10.53 -1.71
C ASP A 51 4.73 -12.07 -1.79
N GLY A 52 3.95 -12.70 -0.91
CA GLY A 52 3.69 -14.15 -0.96
C GLY A 52 2.66 -14.53 -2.02
N LYS A 53 1.54 -13.79 -2.11
CA LYS A 53 0.47 -14.03 -3.09
C LYS A 53 0.96 -13.97 -4.53
N ALA A 54 1.76 -12.95 -4.88
CA ALA A 54 2.28 -12.79 -6.23
C ALA A 54 3.30 -13.89 -6.59
N ALA A 55 4.14 -14.29 -5.62
CA ALA A 55 5.08 -15.41 -5.79
C ALA A 55 4.38 -16.77 -5.97
N ASP A 56 3.15 -16.93 -5.49
CA ASP A 56 2.33 -18.12 -5.67
C ASP A 56 1.55 -18.08 -6.99
N MET A 57 0.74 -17.04 -7.16
CA MET A 57 -0.28 -16.95 -8.21
C MET A 57 0.27 -16.46 -9.54
N SER A 58 1.42 -15.79 -9.55
CA SER A 58 2.05 -15.22 -10.75
C SER A 58 3.58 -15.26 -10.68
N PRO A 59 4.21 -16.41 -10.42
CA PRO A 59 5.65 -16.51 -10.23
C PRO A 59 6.41 -16.10 -11.49
N GLN A 60 7.19 -15.02 -11.41
CA GLN A 60 8.10 -14.60 -12.46
C GLN A 60 9.52 -15.05 -12.13
N VAL A 61 9.91 -16.23 -12.60
CA VAL A 61 11.24 -16.80 -12.28
C VAL A 61 12.36 -15.82 -12.67
N GLY A 62 13.26 -15.54 -11.73
CA GLY A 62 14.35 -14.56 -11.86
C GLY A 62 13.97 -13.12 -11.48
N ALA A 63 12.69 -12.82 -11.25
CA ALA A 63 12.26 -11.49 -10.82
C ALA A 63 12.64 -11.22 -9.35
N THR A 64 13.01 -9.98 -9.02
CA THR A 64 13.19 -9.52 -7.64
C THR A 64 11.84 -9.37 -6.97
N SER A 65 11.67 -9.94 -5.78
CA SER A 65 10.43 -9.84 -5.00
C SER A 65 10.41 -8.59 -4.10
N GLY A 66 9.29 -8.37 -3.41
CA GLY A 66 9.15 -7.35 -2.37
C GLY A 66 8.56 -6.05 -2.85
N THR A 67 7.71 -5.49 -2.01
CA THR A 67 6.96 -4.25 -2.28
C THR A 67 7.51 -3.06 -1.48
N ASP A 68 7.65 -3.21 -0.16
CA ASP A 68 7.90 -2.09 0.75
C ASP A 68 9.38 -1.93 1.11
N PHE A 69 9.85 -0.70 1.08
CA PHE A 69 11.21 -0.34 1.49
C PHE A 69 11.28 1.03 2.16
N SER A 70 12.37 1.23 2.90
CA SER A 70 12.93 2.54 3.21
C SER A 70 14.44 2.50 3.00
N GLY A 71 15.05 3.66 2.80
CA GLY A 71 16.47 3.74 2.54
C GLY A 71 16.95 5.16 2.26
N VAL A 72 18.07 5.25 1.54
CA VAL A 72 18.69 6.51 1.17
C VAL A 72 18.92 6.57 -0.34
N ILE A 73 18.59 7.71 -0.94
CA ILE A 73 18.81 7.92 -2.38
C ILE A 73 20.32 7.85 -2.68
N ALA A 74 20.70 6.92 -3.54
CA ALA A 74 22.06 6.68 -3.98
C ALA A 74 22.36 7.31 -5.35
N ALA A 75 21.36 7.40 -6.24
CA ALA A 75 21.50 8.04 -7.55
C ALA A 75 20.16 8.59 -8.04
N LEU A 76 20.22 9.50 -9.01
CA LEU A 76 19.07 10.10 -9.69
C LEU A 76 19.12 9.77 -11.18
N GLY A 77 17.96 9.53 -11.79
CA GLY A 77 17.79 9.46 -13.23
C GLY A 77 18.10 10.81 -13.89
N SER A 78 18.33 10.79 -15.20
CA SER A 78 18.79 11.96 -15.96
C SER A 78 17.84 13.16 -15.92
N ASP A 79 16.55 12.92 -15.74
CA ASP A 79 15.50 13.93 -15.91
C ASP A 79 14.98 14.43 -14.54
N VAL A 80 15.29 13.72 -13.45
CA VAL A 80 14.80 14.02 -12.09
C VAL A 80 15.12 15.44 -11.64
N THR A 81 16.33 15.94 -11.92
CA THR A 81 16.72 17.30 -11.51
C THR A 81 16.08 18.40 -12.34
N ALA A 82 15.62 18.09 -13.55
CA ALA A 82 14.99 19.04 -14.45
C ALA A 82 13.45 19.09 -14.27
N ASP A 83 12.86 18.04 -13.71
CA ASP A 83 11.42 17.95 -13.44
C ASP A 83 11.02 18.80 -12.21
N SER A 84 10.34 19.91 -12.45
CA SER A 84 9.83 20.83 -11.42
C SER A 84 8.56 20.36 -10.73
N TRP A 85 7.96 19.23 -11.14
CA TRP A 85 6.63 18.77 -10.68
C TRP A 85 6.50 18.72 -9.16
N ARG A 86 7.52 18.22 -8.44
CA ARG A 86 7.50 18.15 -6.97
C ARG A 86 7.42 19.55 -6.35
N VAL A 87 8.26 20.46 -6.82
CA VAL A 87 8.35 21.84 -6.29
C VAL A 87 7.06 22.60 -6.54
N GLU A 88 6.48 22.47 -7.75
CA GLU A 88 5.24 23.13 -8.12
C GLU A 88 4.05 22.69 -7.26
N ARG A 89 4.11 21.49 -6.68
CA ARG A 89 3.09 20.94 -5.77
C ARG A 89 3.47 21.05 -4.28
N GLY A 90 4.48 21.85 -3.96
CA GLY A 90 4.89 22.10 -2.58
C GLY A 90 5.59 20.92 -1.91
N MET A 91 6.07 19.93 -2.66
CA MET A 91 6.89 18.84 -2.15
C MET A 91 8.38 19.20 -2.18
N LYS A 92 9.14 18.67 -1.22
CA LYS A 92 10.61 18.75 -1.24
C LYS A 92 11.18 18.04 -2.48
N PRO A 93 12.12 18.65 -3.23
CA PRO A 93 12.90 17.95 -4.26
C PRO A 93 13.62 16.73 -3.69
N VAL A 94 13.85 15.71 -4.52
CA VAL A 94 14.66 14.56 -4.14
C VAL A 94 16.15 14.84 -4.42
N SER A 95 17.03 14.40 -3.53
CA SER A 95 18.48 14.55 -3.66
C SER A 95 19.20 13.30 -3.16
N VAL A 96 20.38 13.01 -3.73
CA VAL A 96 21.26 11.96 -3.21
C VAL A 96 21.55 12.23 -1.73
N GLY A 97 21.41 11.20 -0.89
CA GLY A 97 21.53 11.31 0.56
C GLY A 97 20.20 11.52 1.30
N ASP A 98 19.09 11.81 0.61
CA ASP A 98 17.78 11.90 1.25
C ASP A 98 17.32 10.54 1.78
N ARG A 99 16.79 10.54 3.01
CA ARG A 99 16.07 9.41 3.60
C ARG A 99 14.66 9.35 3.02
N VAL A 100 14.29 8.20 2.47
CA VAL A 100 13.05 8.00 1.74
C VAL A 100 12.41 6.65 2.04
N PHE A 101 11.11 6.55 1.80
CA PHE A 101 10.35 5.30 1.86
C PHE A 101 9.31 5.24 0.75
N GLY A 102 8.86 4.04 0.42
CA GLY A 102 7.86 3.85 -0.62
C GLY A 102 7.53 2.39 -0.88
N GLY A 103 6.68 2.18 -1.87
CA GLY A 103 6.37 0.87 -2.43
C GLY A 103 6.89 0.77 -3.87
N THR A 104 7.25 -0.42 -4.31
CA THR A 104 7.59 -0.75 -5.70
C THR A 104 6.77 -1.94 -6.18
N PHE A 105 6.70 -2.14 -7.50
CA PHE A 105 6.10 -3.32 -8.08
C PHE A 105 7.11 -4.48 -8.10
N GLY A 106 7.20 -5.23 -7.00
CA GLY A 106 7.97 -6.47 -6.93
C GLY A 106 7.37 -7.59 -7.78
N ASN A 107 8.18 -8.60 -8.11
CA ASN A 107 7.77 -9.70 -9.01
C ASN A 107 7.27 -9.20 -10.38
N ASN A 108 7.82 -8.09 -10.87
CA ASN A 108 7.41 -7.44 -12.12
C ASN A 108 8.10 -8.08 -13.34
N PRO A 109 7.35 -8.70 -14.27
CA PRO A 109 7.93 -9.28 -15.49
C PRO A 109 8.58 -8.25 -16.43
N LEU A 110 8.11 -7.00 -16.39
CA LEU A 110 8.60 -5.92 -17.24
C LEU A 110 9.86 -5.24 -16.68
N ARG A 111 10.11 -5.36 -15.37
CA ARG A 111 11.32 -4.87 -14.70
C ARG A 111 11.85 -5.94 -13.74
N PRO A 112 12.32 -7.10 -14.24
CA PRO A 112 12.59 -8.29 -13.42
C PRO A 112 13.74 -8.09 -12.40
N HIS A 113 14.58 -7.07 -12.57
CA HIS A 113 15.65 -6.77 -11.61
C HIS A 113 15.23 -5.76 -10.53
N ASN A 114 14.00 -5.23 -10.58
CA ASN A 114 13.49 -4.24 -9.64
C ASN A 114 12.46 -4.84 -8.68
N GLY A 115 12.68 -4.67 -7.38
CA GLY A 115 11.82 -5.12 -6.29
C GLY A 115 12.45 -4.71 -4.95
N ALA A 116 11.63 -4.55 -3.91
CA ALA A 116 12.12 -3.99 -2.64
C ALA A 116 13.05 -4.93 -1.87
N PHE A 117 12.92 -6.25 -2.04
CA PHE A 117 13.76 -7.23 -1.35
C PHE A 117 15.10 -7.37 -2.08
N ALA A 118 15.89 -6.30 -2.06
CA ALA A 118 17.24 -6.21 -2.63
C ALA A 118 18.04 -5.08 -1.96
N ASP A 119 19.34 -5.01 -2.22
CA ASP A 119 20.18 -3.91 -1.71
C ASP A 119 19.82 -2.54 -2.32
N TYR A 120 19.30 -2.53 -3.56
CA TYR A 120 18.88 -1.34 -4.28
C TYR A 120 17.54 -1.53 -4.99
N VAL A 121 16.74 -0.47 -4.97
CA VAL A 121 15.44 -0.39 -5.65
C VAL A 121 15.33 0.92 -6.42
N ALA A 122 14.76 0.86 -7.63
CA ALA A 122 14.46 2.04 -8.43
C ALA A 122 12.96 2.35 -8.37
N VAL A 123 12.61 3.62 -8.16
CA VAL A 123 11.21 4.08 -8.16
C VAL A 123 11.09 5.48 -8.78
N PRO A 124 9.94 5.85 -9.38
CA PRO A 124 9.74 7.20 -9.92
C PRO A 124 9.91 8.27 -8.83
N ALA A 125 10.62 9.34 -9.14
CA ALA A 125 10.88 10.44 -8.21
C ALA A 125 9.60 11.13 -7.70
N ARG A 126 8.50 11.04 -8.46
CA ARG A 126 7.18 11.57 -8.06
C ARG A 126 6.43 10.64 -7.10
N LEU A 127 6.74 9.34 -7.12
CA LEU A 127 6.05 8.30 -6.36
C LEU A 127 6.95 7.75 -5.24
N ILE A 128 7.58 8.65 -4.50
CA ILE A 128 8.37 8.34 -3.30
C ILE A 128 8.17 9.44 -2.25
N TRP A 129 8.18 9.03 -0.98
CA TRP A 129 8.06 9.92 0.18
C TRP A 129 9.39 10.12 0.88
N HIS A 130 9.60 11.31 1.42
CA HIS A 130 10.67 11.61 2.36
C HIS A 130 10.30 11.06 3.73
N VAL A 131 11.30 10.53 4.46
CA VAL A 131 11.14 10.09 5.85
C VAL A 131 11.21 11.31 6.77
N PRO A 132 10.24 11.53 7.67
CA PRO A 132 10.33 12.57 8.70
C PRO A 132 11.58 12.42 9.58
N ASP A 133 12.11 13.53 10.09
CA ASP A 133 13.35 13.52 10.86
C ASP A 133 13.26 12.68 12.15
N ASP A 134 12.08 12.59 12.76
CA ASP A 134 11.79 11.86 13.99
C ASP A 134 11.34 10.41 13.77
N MET A 135 11.20 9.97 12.52
CA MET A 135 10.84 8.60 12.17
C MET A 135 12.08 7.80 11.78
N ASP A 136 12.28 6.60 12.34
CA ASP A 136 13.35 5.71 11.90
C ASP A 136 13.01 4.99 10.57
N LEU A 137 14.04 4.44 9.91
CA LEU A 137 13.85 3.78 8.61
C LEU A 137 13.08 2.46 8.75
N ALA A 138 13.21 1.72 9.85
CA ALA A 138 12.50 0.46 10.05
C ALA A 138 10.97 0.69 10.07
N THR A 139 10.54 1.71 10.81
CA THR A 139 9.16 2.17 10.89
C THR A 139 8.67 2.70 9.54
N ALA A 140 9.45 3.56 8.88
CA ALA A 140 9.07 4.12 7.58
C ALA A 140 8.86 3.05 6.50
N ALA A 141 9.62 1.94 6.56
CA ALA A 141 9.48 0.82 5.62
C ALA A 141 8.10 0.14 5.70
N THR A 142 7.28 0.40 6.72
CA THR A 142 5.95 -0.22 6.86
C THR A 142 4.82 0.53 6.16
N LEU A 143 5.07 1.73 5.67
CA LEU A 143 4.02 2.68 5.26
C LEU A 143 3.68 2.61 3.76
N GLY A 144 4.65 2.27 2.91
CA GLY A 144 4.60 2.48 1.46
C GLY A 144 3.35 1.92 0.78
N ALA A 145 3.18 0.59 0.83
CA ALA A 145 2.08 -0.11 0.19
C ALA A 145 0.72 0.26 0.82
N ALA A 146 0.67 0.48 2.13
CA ALA A 146 -0.56 0.84 2.82
C ALA A 146 -1.05 2.23 2.38
N LEU A 147 -0.17 3.23 2.34
CA LEU A 147 -0.50 4.58 1.86
C LEU A 147 -0.91 4.56 0.39
N ALA A 148 -0.13 3.92 -0.48
CA ALA A 148 -0.45 3.84 -1.90
C ALA A 148 -1.81 3.17 -2.16
N THR A 149 -2.07 2.04 -1.48
CA THR A 149 -3.30 1.27 -1.64
C THR A 149 -4.52 2.05 -1.14
N VAL A 150 -4.42 2.70 0.02
CA VAL A 150 -5.52 3.51 0.57
C VAL A 150 -5.82 4.71 -0.33
N GLY A 151 -4.78 5.40 -0.83
CA GLY A 151 -4.95 6.54 -1.74
C GLY A 151 -5.77 6.19 -2.97
N LEU A 152 -5.35 5.17 -3.72
CA LEU A 152 -6.12 4.73 -4.88
C LEU A 152 -7.52 4.26 -4.49
N SER A 153 -7.63 3.43 -3.45
CA SER A 153 -8.92 2.82 -3.06
C SER A 153 -9.96 3.88 -2.69
N LEU A 154 -9.58 4.88 -1.89
CA LEU A 154 -10.48 5.92 -1.42
C LEU A 154 -10.78 6.96 -2.50
N PHE A 155 -9.76 7.45 -3.20
CA PHE A 155 -9.91 8.66 -4.02
C PHE A 155 -10.13 8.37 -5.50
N ASN A 156 -9.60 7.26 -6.02
CA ASN A 156 -9.84 6.86 -7.41
C ASN A 156 -11.05 5.93 -7.56
N TYR A 157 -11.09 4.86 -6.76
CA TYR A 157 -12.10 3.79 -6.92
C TYR A 157 -13.39 4.04 -6.13
N LEU A 158 -13.31 4.53 -4.88
CA LEU A 158 -14.50 5.00 -4.16
C LEU A 158 -14.92 6.42 -4.57
N GLU A 159 -14.09 7.13 -5.34
CA GLU A 159 -14.32 8.49 -5.83
C GLU A 159 -14.63 9.49 -4.70
N LEU A 160 -13.99 9.30 -3.54
CA LEU A 160 -14.07 10.23 -2.43
C LEU A 160 -13.18 11.46 -2.72
N PRO A 161 -13.52 12.63 -2.17
CA PRO A 161 -12.65 13.79 -2.24
C PRO A 161 -11.36 13.58 -1.43
N LEU A 162 -10.24 14.06 -1.98
CA LEU A 162 -8.95 14.10 -1.26
C LEU A 162 -9.05 14.94 0.02
N PRO A 163 -8.26 14.63 1.07
CA PRO A 163 -8.10 15.49 2.23
C PRO A 163 -7.75 16.93 1.84
N TYR A 164 -8.22 17.88 2.64
CA TYR A 164 -7.99 19.32 2.46
C TYR A 164 -8.52 19.92 1.14
N SER A 165 -9.28 19.16 0.34
CA SER A 165 -9.98 19.72 -0.83
C SER A 165 -11.11 20.68 -0.41
N GLU A 166 -11.31 21.76 -1.16
CA GLU A 166 -12.32 22.79 -0.87
C GLU A 166 -13.75 22.21 -0.76
N ASN A 167 -14.00 21.10 -1.47
CA ASN A 167 -15.31 20.42 -1.55
C ASN A 167 -15.81 19.86 -0.19
N LEU A 168 -14.93 19.62 0.77
CA LEU A 168 -15.30 19.04 2.07
C LEU A 168 -15.67 20.09 3.14
N ASN A 169 -15.25 21.34 2.98
CA ASN A 169 -15.42 22.39 3.99
C ASN A 169 -16.84 22.98 4.07
N GLY A 170 -17.76 22.58 3.18
CA GLY A 170 -19.12 23.14 3.08
C GLY A 170 -20.29 22.17 3.15
N SER A 171 -20.07 20.85 3.19
CA SER A 171 -21.18 19.87 3.17
C SER A 171 -21.76 19.62 4.56
N ALA A 172 -23.08 19.82 4.71
CA ALA A 172 -23.82 19.55 5.95
C ALA A 172 -23.95 18.04 6.27
N LYS A 173 -23.76 17.16 5.28
CA LYS A 173 -23.69 15.70 5.47
C LYS A 173 -22.40 15.16 4.86
N LYS A 174 -21.53 14.63 5.71
CA LYS A 174 -20.30 13.95 5.30
C LYS A 174 -20.65 12.52 4.92
N PRO A 175 -20.06 11.96 3.84
CA PRO A 175 -20.26 10.56 3.51
C PRO A 175 -19.74 9.67 4.65
N THR A 176 -20.37 8.51 4.82
CA THR A 176 -19.86 7.44 5.71
C THR A 176 -19.30 6.30 4.86
N VAL A 177 -18.13 5.80 5.24
CA VAL A 177 -17.46 4.67 4.60
C VAL A 177 -17.41 3.51 5.57
N LEU A 178 -17.81 2.32 5.12
CA LEU A 178 -17.51 1.08 5.81
C LEU A 178 -16.11 0.62 5.44
N VAL A 179 -15.21 0.51 6.42
CA VAL A 179 -13.92 -0.17 6.29
C VAL A 179 -14.05 -1.57 6.86
N TYR A 180 -14.30 -2.56 6.01
CA TYR A 180 -14.33 -3.96 6.43
C TYR A 180 -12.91 -4.45 6.71
N GLY A 181 -12.65 -4.89 7.93
CA GLY A 181 -11.31 -5.31 8.37
C GLY A 181 -10.43 -4.18 8.89
N GLY A 182 -10.94 -3.31 9.76
CA GLY A 182 -10.18 -2.20 10.37
C GLY A 182 -9.02 -2.63 11.28
N GLY A 183 -8.90 -3.92 11.60
CA GLY A 183 -7.74 -4.50 12.28
C GLY A 183 -6.59 -4.92 11.35
N THR A 184 -6.75 -4.80 10.03
CA THR A 184 -5.68 -5.02 9.05
C THR A 184 -4.79 -3.78 8.94
N ALA A 185 -3.56 -3.93 8.43
CA ALA A 185 -2.67 -2.77 8.21
C ALA A 185 -3.30 -1.72 7.29
N THR A 186 -3.89 -2.14 6.16
CA THR A 186 -4.57 -1.23 5.22
C THR A 186 -5.85 -0.64 5.80
N GLY A 187 -6.64 -1.43 6.53
CA GLY A 187 -7.86 -0.93 7.20
C GLY A 187 -7.54 0.11 8.27
N ALA A 188 -6.52 -0.14 9.10
CA ALA A 188 -6.03 0.82 10.08
C ALA A 188 -5.56 2.13 9.41
N MET A 189 -4.81 2.04 8.31
CA MET A 189 -4.41 3.21 7.51
C MET A 189 -5.62 3.96 6.92
N ALA A 190 -6.60 3.24 6.37
CA ALA A 190 -7.81 3.84 5.80
C ALA A 190 -8.61 4.63 6.84
N LEU A 191 -8.74 4.12 8.07
CA LEU A 191 -9.43 4.84 9.16
C LEU A 191 -8.77 6.18 9.47
N GLN A 192 -7.44 6.23 9.52
CA GLN A 192 -6.69 7.46 9.76
C GLN A 192 -6.87 8.46 8.61
N VAL A 193 -6.71 8.00 7.37
CA VAL A 193 -6.86 8.85 6.18
C VAL A 193 -8.29 9.40 6.07
N LEU A 194 -9.32 8.59 6.36
CA LEU A 194 -10.71 9.05 6.35
C LEU A 194 -10.97 10.10 7.45
N LYS A 195 -10.42 9.90 8.65
CA LYS A 195 -10.50 10.88 9.75
C LYS A 195 -9.88 12.22 9.34
N GLU A 196 -8.70 12.22 8.74
CA GLU A 196 -8.02 13.44 8.28
C GLU A 196 -8.70 14.07 7.05
N ALA A 197 -9.35 13.26 6.20
CA ALA A 197 -10.26 13.75 5.17
C ALA A 197 -11.58 14.32 5.74
N GLY A 198 -11.80 14.21 7.06
CA GLY A 198 -13.06 14.60 7.69
C GLY A 198 -14.26 13.79 7.17
N ILE A 199 -14.03 12.57 6.70
CA ILE A 199 -15.03 11.60 6.23
C ILE A 199 -15.30 10.61 7.37
N ASP A 200 -16.58 10.30 7.60
CA ASP A 200 -16.94 9.40 8.68
C ASP A 200 -16.63 7.95 8.30
N ALA A 201 -15.99 7.21 9.20
CA ALA A 201 -15.69 5.81 9.00
C ALA A 201 -16.36 4.95 10.07
N ILE A 202 -16.97 3.85 9.65
CA ILE A 202 -17.36 2.73 10.53
C ILE A 202 -16.58 1.50 10.08
N THR A 203 -16.39 0.52 10.96
CA THR A 203 -15.55 -0.64 10.64
C THR A 203 -16.11 -1.97 11.08
N THR A 204 -15.69 -3.05 10.40
CA THR A 204 -15.74 -4.39 10.99
C THR A 204 -14.36 -4.78 11.51
N CYS A 205 -14.30 -5.35 12.71
CA CYS A 205 -13.07 -5.86 13.29
C CYS A 205 -13.36 -6.88 14.41
N SER A 206 -12.30 -7.47 14.99
CA SER A 206 -12.44 -8.28 16.20
C SER A 206 -12.56 -7.36 17.42
N SER A 207 -13.17 -7.84 18.50
CA SER A 207 -13.25 -7.09 19.77
C SER A 207 -11.88 -6.67 20.31
N ASN A 208 -10.83 -7.46 20.05
CA ASN A 208 -9.46 -7.11 20.46
C ASN A 208 -8.88 -5.95 19.63
N ALA A 209 -9.28 -5.81 18.36
CA ALA A 209 -8.82 -4.73 17.49
C ALA A 209 -9.67 -3.46 17.64
N ALA A 210 -10.86 -3.55 18.22
CA ALA A 210 -11.80 -2.44 18.35
C ALA A 210 -11.25 -1.20 19.06
N PRO A 211 -10.54 -1.29 20.22
CA PRO A 211 -9.99 -0.11 20.88
C PRO A 211 -9.02 0.66 19.96
N ASN A 212 -8.20 -0.08 19.22
CA ASN A 212 -7.27 0.52 18.27
C ASN A 212 -8.01 1.16 17.09
N ALA A 213 -8.98 0.46 16.50
CA ALA A 213 -9.75 0.99 15.38
C ALA A 213 -10.51 2.28 15.73
N THR A 214 -11.12 2.36 16.92
CA THR A 214 -11.77 3.58 17.41
C THR A 214 -10.77 4.72 17.57
N ARG A 215 -9.60 4.46 18.17
CA ARG A 215 -8.53 5.45 18.34
C ARG A 215 -8.04 6.01 16.99
N LEU A 216 -7.93 5.14 15.98
CA LEU A 216 -7.49 5.48 14.63
C LEU A 216 -8.55 6.20 13.78
N GLY A 217 -9.81 6.29 14.22
CA GLY A 217 -10.83 7.12 13.57
C GLY A 217 -12.19 6.46 13.33
N ALA A 218 -12.36 5.17 13.66
CA ALA A 218 -13.68 4.54 13.52
C ALA A 218 -14.69 5.16 14.50
N LYS A 219 -15.83 5.64 13.99
CA LYS A 219 -16.95 6.16 14.79
C LYS A 219 -17.81 5.05 15.42
N ALA A 220 -17.86 3.89 14.76
CA ALA A 220 -18.50 2.68 15.26
C ALA A 220 -17.75 1.46 14.72
N TRP A 221 -17.82 0.34 15.46
CA TRP A 221 -17.26 -0.93 15.03
C TRP A 221 -18.26 -2.06 15.23
N PHE A 222 -18.17 -3.06 14.36
CA PHE A 222 -19.04 -4.22 14.34
C PHE A 222 -18.21 -5.50 14.34
N ASN A 223 -18.63 -6.50 15.11
CA ASN A 223 -17.97 -7.80 15.11
C ASN A 223 -18.36 -8.55 13.83
N TYR A 224 -17.41 -8.75 12.92
CA TYR A 224 -17.63 -9.45 11.65
C TYR A 224 -18.12 -10.90 11.82
N LYS A 225 -17.98 -11.49 13.02
CA LYS A 225 -18.50 -12.83 13.34
C LYS A 225 -19.99 -12.82 13.69
N SER A 226 -20.61 -11.65 13.87
CA SER A 226 -22.06 -11.57 14.11
C SER A 226 -22.81 -12.02 12.85
N PRO A 227 -23.79 -12.94 12.96
CA PRO A 227 -24.58 -13.37 11.81
C PRO A 227 -25.45 -12.24 11.23
N THR A 228 -25.66 -11.16 11.99
CA THR A 228 -26.42 -9.98 11.57
C THR A 228 -25.51 -8.79 11.24
N CYS A 229 -24.18 -8.98 11.16
CA CYS A 229 -23.23 -7.86 11.05
C CYS A 229 -23.58 -6.87 9.94
N GLY A 230 -23.90 -7.34 8.72
CA GLY A 230 -24.29 -6.47 7.62
C GLY A 230 -25.62 -5.75 7.87
N ALA A 231 -26.63 -6.47 8.37
CA ALA A 231 -27.92 -5.90 8.72
C ALA A 231 -27.81 -4.83 9.82
N ASP A 232 -27.03 -5.08 10.87
CA ASP A 232 -26.80 -4.15 11.97
C ASP A 232 -26.11 -2.86 11.48
N ILE A 233 -25.17 -2.97 10.53
CA ILE A 233 -24.53 -1.82 9.89
C ILE A 233 -25.53 -1.02 9.05
N ARG A 234 -26.37 -1.70 8.26
CA ARG A 234 -27.40 -1.06 7.45
C ARG A 234 -28.39 -0.29 8.33
N GLU A 235 -28.83 -0.90 9.44
CA GLU A 235 -29.69 -0.25 10.42
C GLU A 235 -28.99 0.96 11.06
N HIS A 236 -27.74 0.81 11.51
CA HIS A 236 -26.95 1.90 12.10
C HIS A 236 -26.77 3.09 11.16
N THR A 237 -26.75 2.86 9.85
CA THR A 237 -26.57 3.88 8.82
C THR A 237 -27.90 4.35 8.20
N ASP A 238 -29.04 4.01 8.80
CA ASP A 238 -30.37 4.35 8.30
C ASP A 238 -30.58 3.96 6.82
N ASP A 239 -30.05 2.79 6.42
CA ASP A 239 -30.08 2.27 5.04
C ASP A 239 -29.45 3.22 3.99
N SER A 240 -28.54 4.10 4.43
CA SER A 240 -27.93 5.13 3.58
C SER A 240 -26.45 4.92 3.25
N LEU A 241 -25.80 3.86 3.76
CA LEU A 241 -24.39 3.58 3.48
C LEU A 241 -24.14 3.36 1.98
N ALA A 242 -23.31 4.19 1.37
CA ALA A 242 -23.03 4.16 -0.07
C ALA A 242 -21.60 3.71 -0.43
N TYR A 243 -20.71 3.56 0.54
CA TYR A 243 -19.30 3.26 0.30
C TYR A 243 -18.79 2.15 1.21
N ALA A 244 -18.17 1.13 0.62
CA ALA A 244 -17.51 0.05 1.36
C ALA A 244 -16.12 -0.23 0.78
N LEU A 245 -15.10 -0.19 1.64
CA LEU A 245 -13.75 -0.67 1.37
C LEU A 245 -13.55 -2.02 2.07
N ASP A 246 -13.26 -3.06 1.30
CA ASP A 246 -13.06 -4.41 1.79
C ASP A 246 -11.58 -4.81 1.82
N CYS A 247 -11.00 -4.76 3.02
CA CYS A 247 -9.60 -5.08 3.26
C CYS A 247 -9.32 -6.58 3.44
N ILE A 248 -10.32 -7.45 3.27
CA ILE A 248 -10.18 -8.91 3.41
C ILE A 248 -10.40 -9.62 2.07
N THR A 249 -11.45 -9.23 1.33
CA THR A 249 -11.72 -9.70 -0.03
C THR A 249 -11.88 -11.22 -0.14
N ASP A 250 -12.77 -11.78 0.67
CA ASP A 250 -13.28 -13.13 0.54
C ASP A 250 -14.80 -13.13 0.32
N THR A 251 -15.39 -14.32 0.14
CA THR A 251 -16.85 -14.41 -0.08
C THR A 251 -17.66 -13.91 1.11
N SER A 252 -17.16 -14.06 2.34
CA SER A 252 -17.89 -13.67 3.56
C SER A 252 -17.89 -12.15 3.78
N SER A 253 -16.74 -11.53 3.60
CA SER A 253 -16.52 -10.09 3.70
C SER A 253 -17.29 -9.34 2.62
N MET A 254 -17.24 -9.81 1.37
CA MET A 254 -18.06 -9.25 0.29
C MET A 254 -19.55 -9.36 0.62
N ALA A 255 -20.02 -10.51 1.12
CA ALA A 255 -21.42 -10.69 1.50
C ALA A 255 -21.86 -9.71 2.60
N ILE A 256 -21.06 -9.54 3.66
CA ILE A 256 -21.34 -8.58 4.74
C ILE A 256 -21.33 -7.15 4.20
N CYS A 257 -20.37 -6.77 3.36
CA CYS A 257 -20.35 -5.44 2.73
C CYS A 257 -21.60 -5.19 1.87
N TYR A 258 -22.04 -6.16 1.09
CA TYR A 258 -23.24 -6.05 0.25
C TYR A 258 -24.53 -5.95 1.06
N GLU A 259 -24.60 -6.67 2.18
CA GLU A 259 -25.69 -6.58 3.14
C GLU A 259 -25.66 -5.26 3.92
N ALA A 260 -24.49 -4.69 4.18
CA ALA A 260 -24.34 -3.39 4.85
C ALA A 260 -24.72 -2.20 3.97
N LEU A 261 -24.40 -2.24 2.67
CA LEU A 261 -24.69 -1.14 1.74
C LEU A 261 -26.20 -0.87 1.65
N GLY A 262 -26.59 0.40 1.71
CA GLY A 262 -27.99 0.86 1.67
C GLY A 262 -28.77 0.39 0.43
N SER A 263 -30.10 0.33 0.50
CA SER A 263 -30.96 -0.18 -0.57
C SER A 263 -30.77 0.53 -1.92
N SER A 264 -30.47 1.83 -1.88
CA SER A 264 -30.16 2.66 -3.05
C SER A 264 -28.89 2.22 -3.81
N GLY A 265 -28.06 1.38 -3.21
CA GLY A 265 -26.81 0.91 -3.80
C GLY A 265 -25.61 1.74 -3.35
N GLY A 266 -24.50 1.63 -4.09
CA GLY A 266 -23.25 2.28 -3.70
C GLY A 266 -22.04 1.71 -4.42
N ARG A 267 -20.84 2.05 -3.95
CA ARG A 267 -19.57 1.52 -4.44
C ARG A 267 -18.99 0.55 -3.44
N TYR A 268 -18.55 -0.60 -3.95
CA TYR A 268 -17.79 -1.59 -3.20
C TYR A 268 -16.39 -1.66 -3.83
N VAL A 269 -15.35 -1.42 -3.04
CA VAL A 269 -13.97 -1.51 -3.48
C VAL A 269 -13.26 -2.56 -2.66
N ALA A 270 -12.70 -3.57 -3.31
CA ALA A 270 -11.91 -4.61 -2.67
C ALA A 270 -10.41 -4.39 -2.88
N LEU A 271 -9.59 -4.91 -1.96
CA LEU A 271 -8.13 -4.86 -2.08
C LEU A 271 -7.54 -5.99 -2.95
N ASP A 272 -8.38 -6.89 -3.45
CA ASP A 272 -7.98 -8.00 -4.30
C ASP A 272 -9.08 -8.35 -5.33
N ALA A 273 -8.77 -9.21 -6.28
CA ALA A 273 -9.78 -9.74 -7.19
C ALA A 273 -10.80 -10.60 -6.42
N PHE A 274 -12.09 -10.31 -6.59
CA PHE A 274 -13.19 -11.01 -5.92
C PHE A 274 -13.98 -11.90 -6.90
N PRO A 275 -14.69 -12.94 -6.41
CA PRO A 275 -15.50 -13.80 -7.26
C PRO A 275 -16.70 -13.03 -7.84
N VAL A 276 -16.85 -13.02 -9.16
CA VAL A 276 -17.98 -12.35 -9.85
C VAL A 276 -19.35 -12.84 -9.35
N ARG A 277 -19.46 -14.10 -8.92
CA ARG A 277 -20.69 -14.67 -8.34
C ARG A 277 -21.11 -14.01 -7.02
N GLY A 278 -20.19 -13.35 -6.31
CA GLY A 278 -20.49 -12.57 -5.11
C GLY A 278 -21.22 -11.25 -5.41
N HIS A 279 -21.18 -10.77 -6.66
CA HIS A 279 -21.92 -9.58 -7.08
C HIS A 279 -23.40 -9.90 -7.30
N THR A 280 -24.21 -9.67 -6.27
CA THR A 280 -25.65 -10.03 -6.24
C THR A 280 -26.60 -8.86 -6.44
N ARG A 281 -26.10 -7.62 -6.38
CA ARG A 281 -26.91 -6.39 -6.41
C ARG A 281 -26.48 -5.47 -7.55
N ARG A 282 -27.34 -5.29 -8.55
CA ARG A 282 -27.08 -4.41 -9.71
C ARG A 282 -26.88 -2.92 -9.35
N SER A 283 -27.40 -2.48 -8.21
CA SER A 283 -27.23 -1.10 -7.72
C SER A 283 -25.88 -0.86 -7.03
N VAL A 284 -25.09 -1.91 -6.78
CA VAL A 284 -23.74 -1.79 -6.25
C VAL A 284 -22.75 -1.84 -7.41
N VAL A 285 -21.81 -0.90 -7.48
CA VAL A 285 -20.71 -0.92 -8.44
C VAL A 285 -19.49 -1.55 -7.76
N PRO A 286 -19.09 -2.78 -8.12
CA PRO A 286 -17.95 -3.42 -7.51
C PRO A 286 -16.68 -3.19 -8.33
N GLU A 287 -15.62 -2.76 -7.65
CA GLU A 287 -14.28 -2.60 -8.22
C GLU A 287 -13.24 -3.20 -7.28
N TRP A 288 -12.04 -3.45 -7.80
CA TRP A 288 -10.89 -3.85 -6.99
C TRP A 288 -9.66 -3.08 -7.43
N VAL A 289 -8.82 -2.74 -6.45
CA VAL A 289 -7.58 -2.01 -6.69
C VAL A 289 -6.44 -2.96 -7.03
N CYS A 290 -5.67 -2.63 -8.07
CA CYS A 290 -4.39 -3.26 -8.35
C CYS A 290 -3.29 -2.24 -8.13
N THR A 291 -2.83 -2.03 -6.90
CA THR A 291 -1.92 -0.93 -6.54
C THR A 291 -0.72 -0.71 -7.48
N PRO A 292 -0.07 -1.74 -8.06
CA PRO A 292 0.97 -1.55 -9.07
C PRO A 292 0.60 -0.68 -10.29
N THR A 293 -0.68 -0.53 -10.64
CA THR A 293 -1.12 0.36 -11.73
C THR A 293 -0.81 1.83 -11.46
N GLN A 294 -0.52 2.22 -10.20
CA GLN A 294 -0.10 3.57 -9.84
C GLN A 294 1.13 4.05 -10.61
N PHE A 295 1.98 3.12 -11.07
CA PHE A 295 3.20 3.48 -11.81
C PHE A 295 2.92 3.81 -13.28
N GLY A 296 1.66 3.78 -13.74
CA GLY A 296 1.28 4.13 -15.10
C GLY A 296 1.71 3.12 -16.18
N HIS A 297 2.15 1.93 -15.77
CA HIS A 297 2.54 0.86 -16.67
C HIS A 297 1.54 -0.30 -16.65
N ALA A 298 1.57 -1.13 -17.69
CA ALA A 298 0.79 -2.35 -17.72
C ALA A 298 1.32 -3.38 -16.70
N ILE A 299 0.42 -4.19 -16.17
CA ILE A 299 0.70 -5.30 -15.26
C ILE A 299 0.63 -6.59 -16.08
N ARG A 300 1.68 -7.40 -16.05
CA ARG A 300 1.77 -8.66 -16.82
C ARG A 300 1.82 -9.89 -15.91
N TRP A 301 1.08 -9.83 -14.80
CA TRP A 301 0.82 -10.99 -13.96
C TRP A 301 -0.22 -11.91 -14.60
N THR A 302 -0.39 -13.12 -14.05
CA THR A 302 -1.41 -14.05 -14.52
C THR A 302 -2.80 -13.43 -14.31
N ALA A 303 -3.72 -13.64 -15.27
CA ALA A 303 -5.11 -13.23 -15.13
C ALA A 303 -5.70 -13.71 -13.78
N PRO A 304 -6.50 -12.87 -13.08
CA PRO A 304 -7.11 -11.62 -13.55
C PRO A 304 -6.24 -10.36 -13.39
N TYR A 305 -4.95 -10.50 -13.02
CA TYR A 305 -4.06 -9.37 -12.75
C TYR A 305 -3.27 -8.88 -13.98
N ASP A 306 -3.45 -9.50 -15.16
CA ASP A 306 -2.97 -8.92 -16.42
C ASP A 306 -3.84 -7.72 -16.79
N LEU A 307 -3.29 -6.53 -16.65
CA LEU A 307 -4.00 -5.27 -16.81
C LEU A 307 -3.20 -4.33 -17.72
N GLU A 308 -3.90 -3.67 -18.64
CA GLU A 308 -3.30 -2.53 -19.35
C GLU A 308 -3.00 -1.37 -18.39
N ALA A 309 -2.11 -0.49 -18.83
CA ALA A 309 -1.80 0.73 -18.08
C ALA A 309 -3.09 1.51 -17.79
N ARG A 310 -3.18 2.06 -16.57
CA ARG A 310 -4.31 2.88 -16.12
C ARG A 310 -3.82 4.30 -15.82
N PRO A 311 -3.79 5.22 -16.80
CA PRO A 311 -3.31 6.59 -16.60
C PRO A 311 -4.00 7.31 -15.43
N ARG A 312 -5.31 7.08 -15.23
CA ARG A 312 -6.07 7.65 -14.11
C ARG A 312 -5.54 7.21 -12.73
N ASP A 313 -5.00 6.00 -12.62
CA ASP A 313 -4.41 5.51 -11.37
C ASP A 313 -3.09 6.24 -11.08
N LEU A 314 -2.26 6.49 -12.10
CA LEU A 314 -1.06 7.32 -11.98
C LEU A 314 -1.40 8.76 -11.60
N GLU A 315 -2.36 9.39 -12.28
CA GLU A 315 -2.80 10.76 -11.96
C GLU A 315 -3.28 10.87 -10.51
N CYS A 316 -4.12 9.92 -10.05
CA CYS A 316 -4.56 9.89 -8.66
C CYS A 316 -3.40 9.66 -7.68
N ALA A 317 -2.46 8.78 -8.02
CA ALA A 317 -1.30 8.50 -7.17
C ALA A 317 -0.43 9.76 -7.03
N GLU A 318 -0.12 10.42 -8.15
CA GLU A 318 0.64 11.67 -8.15
C GLU A 318 0.02 12.74 -7.22
N GLU A 319 -1.29 12.97 -7.28
CA GLU A 319 -1.96 13.91 -6.36
C GLU A 319 -1.97 13.41 -4.91
N TRP A 320 -2.24 12.12 -4.70
CA TRP A 320 -2.28 11.52 -3.37
C TRP A 320 -0.92 11.56 -2.67
N TYR A 321 0.18 11.34 -3.38
CA TYR A 321 1.52 11.32 -2.79
C TYR A 321 1.89 12.67 -2.16
N VAL A 322 1.41 13.78 -2.73
CA VAL A 322 1.55 15.13 -2.16
C VAL A 322 0.84 15.21 -0.80
N VAL A 323 -0.43 14.81 -0.74
CA VAL A 323 -1.24 14.86 0.47
C VAL A 323 -0.70 13.90 1.53
N ALA A 324 -0.35 12.67 1.14
CA ALA A 324 0.21 11.67 2.04
C ALA A 324 1.53 12.14 2.67
N GLN A 325 2.40 12.83 1.93
CA GLN A 325 3.60 13.43 2.50
C GLN A 325 3.25 14.42 3.61
N GLN A 326 2.28 15.32 3.38
CA GLN A 326 1.85 16.30 4.38
C GLN A 326 1.29 15.64 5.65
N LEU A 327 0.48 14.58 5.48
CA LEU A 327 -0.07 13.83 6.60
C LEU A 327 1.02 13.14 7.43
N VAL A 328 2.02 12.57 6.76
CA VAL A 328 3.16 11.91 7.43
C VAL A 328 4.06 12.94 8.12
N ASP A 329 4.41 14.04 7.46
CA ASP A 329 5.24 15.12 8.01
C ASP A 329 4.56 15.80 9.22
N GLY A 330 3.23 15.93 9.19
CA GLY A 330 2.46 16.52 10.30
C GLY A 330 2.17 15.55 11.46
N GLY A 331 2.61 14.29 11.37
CA GLY A 331 2.35 13.28 12.40
C GLY A 331 0.87 12.86 12.49
N HIS A 332 0.10 13.04 11.42
CA HIS A 332 -1.32 12.66 11.34
C HIS A 332 -1.51 11.17 11.05
N ILE A 333 -0.46 10.50 10.57
CA ILE A 333 -0.43 9.06 10.34
C ILE A 333 0.41 8.41 11.43
N GLU A 334 -0.23 7.60 12.26
CA GLU A 334 0.44 6.68 13.17
C GLU A 334 0.88 5.42 12.40
N PRO A 335 2.19 5.09 12.40
CA PRO A 335 2.68 3.86 11.84
C PRO A 335 2.16 2.62 12.60
N PRO A 336 2.07 1.46 11.93
CA PRO A 336 1.74 0.20 12.61
C PRO A 336 2.85 -0.21 13.60
N GLU A 337 2.49 -1.09 14.54
CA GLU A 337 3.49 -1.75 15.40
C GLU A 337 4.49 -2.53 14.55
N VAL A 338 5.79 -2.35 14.83
CA VAL A 338 6.89 -2.98 14.11
C VAL A 338 7.43 -4.16 14.90
N GLU A 339 7.55 -5.31 14.25
CA GLU A 339 8.37 -6.42 14.72
C GLU A 339 9.62 -6.50 13.82
N GLU A 340 10.72 -5.90 14.30
CA GLU A 340 12.01 -5.97 13.62
C GLU A 340 12.65 -7.35 13.86
N ARG A 341 13.22 -7.93 12.80
CA ARG A 341 13.89 -9.23 12.85
C ARG A 341 15.27 -9.18 12.19
N ASP A 342 16.20 -9.91 12.80
CA ASP A 342 17.56 -10.11 12.28
C ASP A 342 17.61 -11.07 11.09
N GLY A 343 18.80 -11.21 10.51
CA GLY A 343 19.09 -12.16 9.42
C GLY A 343 19.00 -11.56 8.02
N GLY A 344 18.63 -10.28 7.92
CA GLY A 344 18.62 -9.51 6.68
C GLY A 344 17.82 -10.19 5.57
N LEU A 345 18.28 -10.03 4.33
CA LEU A 345 17.55 -10.49 3.15
C LEU A 345 17.27 -12.00 3.12
N ALA A 346 18.14 -12.81 3.72
CA ALA A 346 17.97 -14.26 3.77
C ALA A 346 16.77 -14.70 4.63
N ALA A 347 16.49 -13.96 5.71
CA ALA A 347 15.40 -14.26 6.63
C ALA A 347 14.03 -13.75 6.15
N VAL A 348 13.99 -12.86 5.15
CA VAL A 348 12.74 -12.31 4.59
C VAL A 348 11.83 -13.42 4.03
N SER A 349 12.39 -14.46 3.40
CA SER A 349 11.61 -15.56 2.81
C SER A 349 10.77 -16.32 3.83
N GLU A 350 11.29 -16.54 5.04
CA GLU A 350 10.55 -17.15 6.16
C GLU A 350 9.44 -16.22 6.65
N GLY A 351 9.72 -14.92 6.78
CA GLY A 351 8.70 -13.93 7.15
C GLY A 351 7.55 -13.84 6.13
N VAL A 352 7.84 -13.99 4.83
CA VAL A 352 6.81 -14.02 3.77
C VAL A 352 5.88 -15.21 4.00
N GLU A 353 6.44 -16.38 4.33
CA GLU A 353 5.66 -17.58 4.60
C GLU A 353 4.82 -17.45 5.88
N GLU A 354 5.34 -16.84 6.94
CA GLU A 354 4.59 -16.60 8.16
C GLU A 354 3.40 -15.64 7.96
N VAL A 355 3.60 -14.56 7.19
CA VAL A 355 2.53 -13.64 6.80
C VAL A 355 1.49 -14.37 5.95
N ARG A 356 1.92 -15.16 4.96
CA ARG A 356 1.03 -15.96 4.11
C ARG A 356 0.17 -16.94 4.91
N ARG A 357 0.74 -17.54 5.97
CA ARG A 357 0.04 -18.46 6.88
C ARG A 357 -0.81 -17.76 7.96
N GLY A 358 -0.84 -16.43 7.99
CA GLY A 358 -1.63 -15.65 8.95
C GLY A 358 -1.10 -15.74 10.39
N LEU A 359 0.20 -16.01 10.57
CA LEU A 359 0.84 -16.11 11.89
C LEU A 359 1.13 -14.73 12.48
N ILE A 360 1.26 -13.72 11.63
CA ILE A 360 1.52 -12.32 12.04
C ILE A 360 0.20 -11.57 12.16
N LYS A 361 -0.05 -10.97 13.34
CA LYS A 361 -1.29 -10.25 13.66
C LYS A 361 -0.99 -8.96 14.40
N GLY A 362 -1.65 -7.87 13.97
CA GLY A 362 -1.59 -6.58 14.66
C GLY A 362 -0.29 -5.80 14.50
N ARG A 363 0.68 -6.33 13.74
CA ARG A 363 2.01 -5.74 13.55
C ARG A 363 2.57 -6.05 12.18
N ARG A 364 3.65 -5.37 11.81
CA ARG A 364 4.35 -5.52 10.53
C ARG A 364 5.74 -6.10 10.78
N LEU A 365 6.11 -7.14 10.02
CA LEU A 365 7.48 -7.64 10.00
C LEU A 365 8.36 -6.66 9.24
N VAL A 366 9.52 -6.35 9.81
CA VAL A 366 10.55 -5.50 9.21
C VAL A 366 11.90 -6.19 9.30
N TYR A 367 12.68 -6.13 8.22
CA TYR A 367 14.01 -6.69 8.16
C TYR A 367 15.01 -5.60 7.74
N PRO A 368 15.96 -5.22 8.60
CA PRO A 368 17.09 -4.41 8.19
C PRO A 368 17.97 -5.17 7.20
N ILE A 369 18.19 -4.61 6.02
CA ILE A 369 19.00 -5.19 4.93
C ILE A 369 20.46 -4.78 5.05
N THR A 370 20.73 -3.54 5.48
CA THR A 370 22.08 -3.07 5.76
C THR A 370 22.13 -2.39 7.13
N SER A 371 23.24 -2.59 7.85
CA SER A 371 23.50 -1.95 9.14
C SER A 371 24.13 -0.56 9.01
N SER A 372 24.38 -0.09 7.77
CA SER A 372 25.07 1.19 7.51
C SER A 372 24.39 1.97 6.40
N ILE A 373 24.05 3.23 6.70
CA ILE A 373 23.57 4.21 5.73
C ILE A 373 24.76 4.84 5.00
#